data_AF-A0A0X1S048-F1
#
_entry.id   AF-A0A0X1S048-F1
#
_cell.length_a   1.000
_cell.length_b   1.000
_cell.length_c   1.000
_cell.angle_alpha   90.00
_cell.angle_beta   90.00
_cell.angle_gamma   90.00
#
_symmetry.space_group_name_H-M   'P 1'
#
loop_
_entity.id
_entity.type
_entity.pdbx_description
1 polymer ?
#
loop_
_entity_poly.entity_id
_entity_poly.type
_entity_poly.pdbx_seq_one_letter_code
_entity_poly.pdbx_strand_id
1 'polypeptide(L)'
;MYAYIFDEEQTFESVTSQTIEFIESFFSIELPNSYKKLMMMHNGGSLAYSTFSSRKLREDSIEIDVFLPLSIHEGVIESKQITTQLDIDERYIVFACSHHIFIAFDYTVHRKGNPPIVFIHRHTKEVIKVARHFRSFIKKLDTAYMEEINDFIYTSRQFERYVKKGKSTTHIAACFEQFSYEANDFEWYSQLAIYTLKRKQDTQLAWYIGAGLLQQIKLHPHERWPLTSLQEAINLLQAFHDPYARKLGKQLQAKLMKPEMLVF
;
A
#
# COMPACT_ATOMS: atom_id res chain seq x y z
N MET A 1 10.55 0.12 2.32
CA MET A 1 9.70 0.40 1.14
C MET A 1 9.50 -0.83 0.25
N TYR A 2 10.32 -1.90 0.32
CA TYR A 2 10.18 -3.05 -0.58
C TYR A 2 9.80 -4.38 0.10
N ALA A 3 9.76 -4.41 1.44
CA ALA A 3 9.55 -5.64 2.21
C ALA A 3 8.13 -6.23 2.13
N TYR A 4 7.23 -5.61 1.37
CA TYR A 4 5.83 -6.00 1.24
C TYR A 4 5.46 -6.42 -0.20
N ILE A 5 6.42 -6.47 -1.14
CA ILE A 5 6.12 -6.72 -2.55
C ILE A 5 5.84 -8.19 -2.85
N PHE A 6 6.47 -9.11 -2.11
CA PHE A 6 6.41 -10.55 -2.37
C PHE A 6 5.61 -11.26 -1.28
N ASP A 7 4.79 -12.25 -1.68
CA ASP A 7 3.85 -12.97 -0.82
C ASP A 7 4.53 -14.07 0.03
N GLU A 8 5.59 -14.67 -0.53
CA GLU A 8 6.27 -15.83 0.05
C GLU A 8 7.74 -15.55 0.40
N GLU A 9 8.32 -16.42 1.24
CA GLU A 9 9.77 -16.46 1.47
C GLU A 9 10.52 -16.62 0.15
N GLN A 10 11.71 -16.01 0.07
CA GLN A 10 12.52 -16.01 -1.15
C GLN A 10 12.86 -17.45 -1.57
N THR A 11 12.33 -17.88 -2.73
CA THR A 11 12.56 -19.22 -3.28
C THR A 11 13.74 -19.28 -4.25
N PHE A 12 14.16 -18.14 -4.81
CA PHE A 12 15.24 -18.05 -5.80
C PHE A 12 16.58 -17.67 -5.17
N GLU A 13 17.68 -18.11 -5.80
CA GLU A 13 19.04 -17.75 -5.38
C GLU A 13 19.23 -16.23 -5.35
N SER A 14 19.99 -15.75 -4.36
CA SER A 14 20.25 -14.31 -4.21
C SER A 14 21.04 -13.75 -5.40
N VAL A 15 20.63 -12.58 -5.87
CA VAL A 15 21.31 -11.89 -6.99
C VAL A 15 22.68 -11.37 -6.57
N THR A 16 23.70 -11.70 -7.36
CA THR A 16 25.04 -11.12 -7.22
C THR A 16 25.26 -9.99 -8.22
N SER A 17 26.26 -9.14 -7.97
CA SER A 17 26.68 -8.12 -8.96
C SER A 17 27.07 -8.74 -10.30
N GLN A 18 27.68 -9.93 -10.29
CA GLN A 18 28.07 -10.65 -11.51
C GLN A 18 26.84 -11.07 -12.33
N THR A 19 25.77 -11.53 -11.67
CA THR A 19 24.50 -11.85 -12.34
C THR A 19 23.93 -10.62 -13.04
N ILE A 20 23.95 -9.46 -12.37
CA ILE A 20 23.46 -8.20 -12.95
C ILE A 20 24.32 -7.79 -14.15
N GLU A 21 25.65 -7.80 -14.01
CA GLU A 21 26.59 -7.44 -15.08
C GLU A 21 26.43 -8.33 -16.31
N PHE A 22 26.21 -9.63 -16.09
CA PHE A 22 25.93 -10.57 -17.17
C PHE A 22 24.64 -10.21 -17.90
N ILE A 23 23.53 -9.99 -17.17
CA ILE A 23 22.23 -9.65 -17.77
C ILE A 23 22.30 -8.32 -18.53
N GLU A 24 22.89 -7.28 -17.93
CA GLU A 24 23.09 -5.97 -18.56
C GLU A 24 23.93 -6.09 -19.84
N SER A 25 24.97 -6.93 -19.84
CA SER A 25 25.82 -7.19 -21.01
C SER A 25 25.07 -7.97 -22.10
N PHE A 26 24.34 -9.03 -21.72
CA PHE A 26 23.60 -9.90 -22.63
C PHE A 26 22.54 -9.13 -23.44
N PHE A 27 21.89 -8.16 -22.81
CA PHE A 27 20.90 -7.29 -23.45
C PHE A 27 21.47 -5.95 -23.95
N SER A 28 22.73 -5.65 -23.62
CA SER A 28 23.38 -4.36 -23.92
C SER A 28 22.57 -3.16 -23.41
N ILE A 29 22.19 -3.21 -22.13
CA ILE A 29 21.40 -2.19 -21.41
C ILE A 29 21.99 -1.88 -20.04
N GLU A 30 21.48 -0.83 -19.40
CA GLU A 30 21.63 -0.61 -17.95
C GLU A 30 20.27 -0.76 -17.28
N LEU A 31 20.14 -1.71 -16.36
CA LEU A 31 18.93 -1.93 -15.57
C LEU A 31 18.70 -0.77 -14.59
N PRO A 32 17.44 -0.42 -14.28
CA PRO A 32 17.17 0.68 -13.36
C PRO A 32 17.69 0.38 -11.96
N ASN A 33 18.35 1.35 -11.34
CA ASN A 33 18.88 1.20 -9.98
C ASN A 33 17.81 0.80 -8.95
N SER A 34 16.57 1.27 -9.11
CA SER A 34 15.45 0.86 -8.24
C SER A 34 15.07 -0.60 -8.41
N TYR A 35 15.19 -1.15 -9.63
CA TYR A 35 14.91 -2.55 -9.91
C TYR A 35 16.04 -3.44 -9.39
N LYS A 36 17.30 -3.09 -9.68
CA LYS A 36 18.48 -3.80 -9.14
C LYS A 36 18.45 -3.93 -7.62
N LYS A 37 18.14 -2.83 -6.93
CA LYS A 37 17.99 -2.83 -5.46
C LYS A 37 16.90 -3.80 -4.99
N LEU A 38 15.73 -3.82 -5.66
CA LEU A 38 14.64 -4.74 -5.32
C LEU A 38 15.08 -6.19 -5.46
N MET A 39 15.62 -6.56 -6.62
CA MET A 39 16.01 -7.95 -6.93
C MET A 39 17.16 -8.46 -6.04
N MET A 40 18.03 -7.56 -5.55
CA MET A 40 19.07 -7.90 -4.57
C MET A 40 18.51 -8.18 -3.17
N MET A 41 17.35 -7.62 -2.81
CA MET A 41 16.70 -7.94 -1.52
C MET A 41 15.83 -9.19 -1.61
N HIS A 42 15.20 -9.43 -2.76
CA HIS A 42 14.35 -10.59 -3.02
C HIS A 42 14.28 -10.83 -4.53
N ASN A 43 14.83 -11.96 -4.99
CA ASN A 43 15.09 -12.22 -6.41
C ASN A 43 13.84 -12.73 -7.17
N GLY A 44 12.81 -11.88 -7.27
CA GLY A 44 11.58 -12.24 -7.97
C GLY A 44 10.71 -13.22 -7.16
N GLY A 45 9.64 -13.71 -7.78
CA GLY A 45 8.64 -14.54 -7.13
C GLY A 45 7.24 -13.93 -7.13
N SER A 46 6.32 -14.63 -6.47
CA SER A 46 4.91 -14.29 -6.40
C SER A 46 4.71 -12.97 -5.65
N LEU A 47 3.86 -12.12 -6.20
CA LEU A 47 3.59 -10.80 -5.63
C LEU A 47 2.53 -10.90 -4.54
N ALA A 48 2.77 -10.27 -3.40
CA ALA A 48 1.75 -10.09 -2.34
C ALA A 48 0.58 -9.22 -2.83
N TYR A 49 0.83 -8.46 -3.89
CA TYR A 49 -0.01 -7.44 -4.46
C TYR A 49 0.05 -7.55 -5.98
N SER A 50 -0.88 -8.32 -6.54
CA SER A 50 -0.88 -8.67 -7.97
C SER A 50 -1.62 -7.65 -8.85
N THR A 51 -2.45 -6.78 -8.28
CA THR A 51 -3.28 -5.86 -9.09
C THR A 51 -2.51 -4.60 -9.50
N PHE A 52 -2.51 -4.25 -10.78
CA PHE A 52 -1.94 -3.00 -11.30
C PHE A 52 -3.02 -2.17 -12.00
N SER A 53 -3.19 -0.92 -11.57
CA SER A 53 -4.20 -0.01 -12.12
C SER A 53 -3.63 1.07 -13.04
N SER A 54 -4.26 1.26 -14.20
CA SER A 54 -3.89 2.30 -15.16
C SER A 54 -5.04 2.63 -16.13
N ARG A 55 -5.46 3.89 -16.14
CA ARG A 55 -6.49 4.45 -17.08
C ARG A 55 -6.14 4.34 -18.58
N LYS A 56 -4.94 3.85 -18.91
CA LYS A 56 -4.52 3.59 -20.29
C LYS A 56 -4.86 2.18 -20.77
N LEU A 57 -5.18 1.29 -19.84
CA LEU A 57 -5.63 -0.07 -20.13
C LEU A 57 -7.14 -0.04 -20.42
N ARG A 58 -7.62 -1.01 -21.19
CA ARG A 58 -9.07 -1.14 -21.46
C ARG A 58 -9.84 -1.60 -20.23
N GLU A 59 -9.24 -2.55 -19.52
CA GLU A 59 -9.65 -2.99 -18.20
C GLU A 59 -8.82 -2.14 -17.23
N ASP A 60 -9.45 -1.22 -16.50
CA ASP A 60 -8.78 -0.19 -15.68
C ASP A 60 -7.72 -0.76 -14.70
N SER A 61 -7.77 -2.06 -14.44
CA SER A 61 -6.82 -2.86 -13.67
C SER A 61 -6.50 -4.20 -14.36
N ILE A 62 -5.29 -4.70 -14.15
CA ILE A 62 -4.81 -6.02 -14.60
C ILE A 62 -4.12 -6.76 -13.45
N GLU A 63 -4.07 -8.08 -13.52
CA GLU A 63 -3.37 -8.92 -12.55
C GLU A 63 -1.98 -9.31 -13.05
N ILE A 64 -1.00 -9.28 -12.16
CA ILE A 64 0.41 -9.61 -12.37
C ILE A 64 0.78 -10.64 -11.31
N ASP A 65 1.13 -11.85 -11.73
CA ASP A 65 1.28 -12.97 -10.80
C ASP A 65 2.69 -12.97 -10.20
N VAL A 66 3.70 -12.77 -11.05
CA VAL A 66 5.10 -13.06 -10.70
C VAL A 66 6.05 -12.00 -11.26
N PHE A 67 7.06 -11.64 -10.47
CA PHE A 67 8.28 -11.02 -11.02
C PHE A 67 9.30 -12.10 -11.36
N LEU A 68 9.82 -12.02 -12.57
CA LEU A 68 10.82 -12.96 -13.06
C LEU A 68 12.15 -12.77 -12.32
N PRO A 69 12.83 -13.85 -11.91
CA PRO A 69 14.12 -13.76 -11.25
C PRO A 69 15.20 -13.23 -12.21
N LEU A 70 16.23 -12.59 -11.66
CA LEU A 70 17.49 -12.36 -12.32
C LEU A 70 18.35 -13.63 -12.15
N SER A 71 18.40 -14.44 -13.20
CA SER A 71 19.21 -15.65 -13.29
C SER A 71 19.82 -15.73 -14.69
N ILE A 72 20.96 -16.42 -14.81
CA ILE A 72 21.62 -16.69 -16.10
C ILE A 72 20.98 -17.88 -16.84
N HIS A 73 20.08 -18.61 -16.19
CA HIS A 73 19.46 -19.82 -16.75
C HIS A 73 17.98 -19.64 -17.06
N GLU A 74 17.26 -18.81 -16.30
CA GLU A 74 15.80 -18.65 -16.41
C GLU A 74 15.35 -17.24 -15.98
N GLY A 75 14.07 -16.91 -16.19
CA GLY A 75 13.49 -15.64 -15.78
C GLY A 75 13.71 -14.52 -16.80
N VAL A 76 14.28 -13.38 -16.38
CA VAL A 76 14.40 -12.19 -17.25
C VAL A 76 15.17 -12.48 -18.54
N ILE A 77 16.12 -13.42 -18.52
CA ILE A 77 16.91 -13.81 -19.70
C ILE A 77 16.05 -14.36 -20.85
N GLU A 78 14.87 -14.91 -20.53
CA GLU A 78 13.91 -15.46 -21.49
C GLU A 78 13.19 -14.39 -22.32
N SER A 79 13.39 -13.10 -22.00
CA SER A 79 12.81 -11.97 -22.74
C SER A 79 13.03 -12.05 -24.25
N LYS A 80 14.20 -12.49 -24.72
CA LYS A 80 14.47 -12.67 -26.16
C LYS A 80 13.57 -13.73 -26.79
N GLN A 81 13.40 -14.86 -26.10
CA GLN A 81 12.53 -15.93 -26.57
C GLN A 81 11.07 -15.46 -26.59
N ILE A 82 10.61 -14.79 -25.53
CA ILE A 82 9.24 -14.27 -25.42
C ILE A 82 8.95 -13.26 -26.54
N THR A 83 9.81 -12.26 -26.73
CA THR A 83 9.64 -11.22 -27.76
C THR A 83 9.68 -11.82 -29.18
N THR A 84 10.56 -12.80 -29.42
CA THR A 84 10.59 -13.56 -30.69
C THR A 84 9.27 -14.32 -30.94
N GLN A 85 8.75 -15.04 -29.93
CA GLN A 85 7.49 -15.78 -30.06
C GLN A 85 6.30 -14.86 -30.32
N LEU A 86 6.32 -13.65 -29.76
CA LEU A 86 5.28 -12.65 -29.95
C LEU A 86 5.46 -11.86 -31.26
N ASP A 87 6.61 -11.96 -31.92
CA ASP A 87 6.98 -11.15 -33.10
C ASP A 87 6.94 -9.64 -32.78
N ILE A 88 7.62 -9.25 -31.70
CA ILE A 88 7.79 -7.86 -31.25
C ILE A 88 9.27 -7.53 -31.02
N ASP A 89 9.59 -6.25 -30.83
CA ASP A 89 10.97 -5.77 -30.67
C ASP A 89 11.68 -6.42 -29.46
N GLU A 90 12.84 -7.06 -29.70
CA GLU A 90 13.64 -7.73 -28.67
C GLU A 90 14.18 -6.79 -27.57
N ARG A 91 14.03 -5.47 -27.74
CA ARG A 91 14.41 -4.46 -26.76
C ARG A 91 13.39 -4.29 -25.64
N TYR A 92 12.28 -5.01 -25.69
CA TYR A 92 11.39 -5.17 -24.54
C TYR A 92 11.94 -6.24 -23.59
N ILE A 93 12.33 -5.82 -22.39
CA ILE A 93 12.88 -6.74 -21.38
C ILE A 93 11.78 -7.05 -20.36
N VAL A 94 11.22 -8.25 -20.46
CA VAL A 94 10.14 -8.74 -19.62
C VAL A 94 10.68 -9.00 -18.21
N PHE A 95 10.01 -8.45 -17.21
CA PHE A 95 10.39 -8.63 -15.80
C PHE A 95 9.23 -9.11 -14.93
N ALA A 96 8.00 -9.12 -15.45
CA ALA A 96 6.85 -9.68 -14.77
C ALA A 96 5.86 -10.27 -15.77
N CYS A 97 5.09 -11.26 -15.33
CA CYS A 97 4.07 -11.89 -16.16
C CYS A 97 2.87 -12.39 -15.34
N SER A 98 1.79 -12.66 -16.06
CA SER A 98 0.63 -13.44 -15.64
C SER A 98 0.19 -14.31 -16.83
N HIS A 99 -0.87 -15.11 -16.69
CA HIS A 99 -1.31 -16.07 -17.71
C HIS A 99 -1.46 -15.45 -19.11
N HIS A 100 -1.99 -14.22 -19.20
CA HIS A 100 -2.31 -13.55 -20.47
C HIS A 100 -1.43 -12.35 -20.82
N ILE A 101 -0.55 -11.91 -19.92
CA ILE A 101 0.11 -10.60 -20.04
C ILE A 101 1.58 -10.65 -19.65
N PHE A 102 2.35 -9.74 -20.23
CA PHE A 102 3.73 -9.46 -19.84
C PHE A 102 3.90 -7.98 -19.49
N ILE A 103 4.77 -7.70 -18.53
CA ILE A 103 5.23 -6.35 -18.22
C ILE A 103 6.72 -6.27 -18.52
N ALA A 104 7.11 -5.25 -19.28
CA ALA A 104 8.47 -5.10 -19.76
C ALA A 104 9.02 -3.68 -19.60
N PHE A 105 10.34 -3.58 -19.51
CA PHE A 105 11.08 -2.35 -19.74
C PHE A 105 11.15 -2.05 -21.24
N ASP A 106 10.89 -0.81 -21.62
CA ASP A 106 10.97 -0.35 -23.00
C ASP A 106 12.32 0.34 -23.29
N TYR A 107 13.26 -0.42 -23.86
CA TYR A 107 14.56 0.10 -24.32
C TYR A 107 14.60 0.38 -25.84
N THR A 108 13.45 0.55 -26.49
CA THR A 108 13.41 0.78 -27.95
C THR A 108 14.05 2.11 -28.36
N VAL A 109 14.04 3.12 -27.47
CA VAL A 109 14.60 4.45 -27.73
C VAL A 109 15.91 4.71 -26.99
N HIS A 110 16.01 4.34 -25.71
CA HIS A 110 17.19 4.58 -24.87
C HIS A 110 17.64 3.29 -24.20
N ARG A 111 18.95 3.05 -24.14
CA ARG A 111 19.58 1.83 -23.59
C ARG A 111 20.05 1.95 -22.13
N LYS A 112 19.92 3.13 -21.53
CA LYS A 112 20.47 3.43 -20.19
C LYS A 112 19.47 4.17 -19.31
N GLY A 113 19.65 4.07 -18.00
CA GLY A 113 18.89 4.83 -17.01
C GLY A 113 17.53 4.22 -16.63
N ASN A 114 16.46 5.03 -16.73
CA ASN A 114 15.12 4.66 -16.28
C ASN A 114 14.15 4.58 -17.47
N PRO A 115 14.09 3.45 -18.19
CA PRO A 115 13.18 3.28 -19.32
C PRO A 115 11.71 3.26 -18.84
N PRO A 116 10.77 3.59 -19.74
CA PRO A 116 9.35 3.35 -19.51
C PRO A 116 9.01 1.90 -19.22
N ILE A 117 7.83 1.69 -18.63
CA ILE A 117 7.25 0.36 -18.45
C ILE A 117 6.07 0.20 -19.40
N VAL A 118 6.06 -0.93 -20.11
CA VAL A 118 5.00 -1.31 -21.03
C VAL A 118 4.27 -2.56 -20.56
N PHE A 119 3.00 -2.59 -20.87
CA PHE A 119 2.14 -3.76 -20.86
C PHE A 119 2.15 -4.39 -22.25
N ILE A 120 2.20 -5.71 -22.33
CA ILE A 120 2.18 -6.48 -23.56
C ILE A 120 1.12 -7.58 -23.43
N HIS A 121 0.11 -7.55 -24.29
CA HIS A 121 -0.92 -8.58 -24.31
C HIS A 121 -0.46 -9.78 -25.14
N ARG A 122 -0.50 -10.99 -24.58
CA ARG A 122 0.05 -12.21 -25.22
C ARG A 122 -0.61 -12.56 -26.56
N HIS A 123 -1.94 -12.44 -26.66
CA HIS A 123 -2.67 -12.78 -27.89
C HIS A 123 -2.78 -11.65 -28.91
N THR A 124 -3.18 -10.45 -28.49
CA THR A 124 -3.36 -9.31 -29.42
C THR A 124 -2.04 -8.64 -29.80
N LYS A 125 -0.94 -8.94 -29.08
CA LYS A 125 0.39 -8.32 -29.26
C LYS A 125 0.40 -6.81 -29.03
N GLU A 126 -0.66 -6.28 -28.40
CA GLU A 126 -0.78 -4.86 -28.10
C GLU A 126 0.26 -4.45 -27.06
N VAL A 127 0.99 -3.36 -27.33
CA VAL A 127 2.00 -2.78 -26.43
C VAL A 127 1.55 -1.40 -25.97
N ILE A 128 1.33 -1.24 -24.66
CA ILE A 128 0.84 0.01 -24.06
C ILE A 128 1.80 0.49 -22.98
N LYS A 129 2.25 1.75 -23.08
CA LYS A 129 3.07 2.38 -22.02
C LYS A 129 2.23 2.72 -20.78
N VAL A 130 2.46 1.98 -19.69
CA VAL A 130 1.69 2.05 -18.44
C VAL A 130 2.37 2.85 -17.32
N ALA A 131 3.69 2.97 -17.36
CA ALA A 131 4.43 3.80 -16.41
C ALA A 131 5.64 4.50 -17.03
N ARG A 132 6.08 5.60 -16.40
CA ARG A 132 7.22 6.40 -16.89
C ARG A 132 8.57 5.78 -16.52
N HIS A 133 8.63 5.00 -15.44
CA HIS A 133 9.80 4.27 -14.96
C HIS A 133 9.40 3.24 -13.90
N PHE A 134 10.30 2.31 -13.56
CA PHE A 134 10.06 1.23 -12.59
C PHE A 134 9.47 1.71 -11.26
N ARG A 135 10.06 2.74 -10.64
CA ARG A 135 9.55 3.27 -9.36
C ARG A 135 8.09 3.77 -9.43
N SER A 136 7.65 4.31 -10.56
CA SER A 136 6.25 4.75 -10.74
C SER A 136 5.31 3.58 -11.04
N PHE A 137 5.85 2.48 -11.55
CA PHE A 137 5.11 1.23 -11.74
C PHE A 137 4.88 0.54 -10.40
N ILE A 138 5.92 0.36 -9.58
CA ILE A 138 5.80 -0.25 -8.24
C ILE A 138 4.83 0.50 -7.33
N LYS A 139 4.77 1.82 -7.42
CA LYS A 139 3.77 2.62 -6.67
C LYS A 139 2.31 2.35 -7.07
N LYS A 140 2.09 1.75 -8.24
CA LYS A 140 0.77 1.44 -8.80
C LYS A 140 0.45 -0.06 -8.79
N LEU A 141 1.47 -0.89 -8.56
CA LEU A 141 1.34 -2.30 -8.26
C LEU A 141 0.83 -2.38 -6.82
N ASP A 142 -0.22 -3.15 -6.59
CA ASP A 142 -1.22 -2.88 -5.57
C ASP A 142 -0.67 -2.39 -4.22
N THR A 143 -0.94 -1.12 -3.91
CA THR A 143 -0.92 -0.53 -2.57
C THR A 143 -2.33 -0.08 -2.18
N ALA A 144 -3.39 -0.68 -2.74
CA ALA A 144 -4.81 -0.29 -2.58
C ALA A 144 -5.40 -0.56 -1.18
N TYR A 145 -4.57 -0.65 -0.14
CA TYR A 145 -5.04 -0.38 1.22
C TYR A 145 -4.23 0.65 2.02
N MET A 146 -3.11 1.18 1.51
CA MET A 146 -2.24 2.08 2.30
C MET A 146 -1.96 3.46 1.66
N GLU A 147 -1.96 3.62 0.33
CA GLU A 147 -1.67 4.95 -0.28
C GLU A 147 -2.92 5.74 -0.71
N GLU A 148 -4.06 5.13 -1.08
CA GLU A 148 -5.23 5.93 -1.48
C GLU A 148 -5.84 6.72 -0.32
N ILE A 149 -5.72 6.27 0.93
CA ILE A 149 -6.28 6.97 2.09
C ILE A 149 -5.53 8.25 2.45
N ASN A 150 -4.19 8.20 2.41
CA ASN A 150 -3.34 9.27 2.96
C ASN A 150 -3.31 10.55 2.10
N ASP A 151 -3.77 10.48 0.84
CA ASP A 151 -3.90 11.64 -0.05
C ASP A 151 -5.32 12.24 -0.08
N PHE A 152 -6.33 11.58 0.50
CA PHE A 152 -7.65 12.19 0.67
C PHE A 152 -7.67 13.05 1.92
N ILE A 153 -7.67 14.37 1.73
CA ILE A 153 -8.04 15.30 2.79
C ILE A 153 -9.57 15.25 2.91
N TYR A 154 -10.05 14.62 3.98
CA TYR A 154 -11.48 14.53 4.28
C TYR A 154 -11.96 15.81 4.96
N THR A 155 -13.11 16.30 4.54
CA THR A 155 -13.87 17.30 5.28
C THR A 155 -14.66 16.66 6.42
N SER A 156 -14.97 17.40 7.49
CA SER A 156 -15.81 16.91 8.60
C SER A 156 -17.15 16.37 8.11
N ARG A 157 -17.73 16.98 7.06
CA ARG A 157 -18.98 16.50 6.43
C ARG A 157 -18.81 15.14 5.74
N GLN A 158 -17.67 14.89 5.12
CA GLN A 158 -17.37 13.57 4.53
C GLN A 158 -17.19 12.53 5.63
N PHE A 159 -16.47 12.85 6.71
CA PHE A 159 -16.28 11.96 7.84
C PHE A 159 -17.63 11.53 8.45
N GLU A 160 -18.48 12.50 8.81
CA GLU A 160 -19.82 12.20 9.32
C GLU A 160 -20.64 11.33 8.38
N ARG A 161 -20.57 11.62 7.07
CA ARG A 161 -21.29 10.86 6.05
C ARG A 161 -20.81 9.41 6.00
N TYR A 162 -19.50 9.17 6.09
CA TYR A 162 -18.93 7.83 6.09
C TYR A 162 -19.34 7.04 7.33
N VAL A 163 -19.24 7.65 8.52
CA VAL A 163 -19.65 7.04 9.80
C VAL A 163 -21.15 6.72 9.81
N LYS A 164 -22.01 7.69 9.46
CA LYS A 164 -23.48 7.53 9.52
C LYS A 164 -24.02 6.56 8.47
N LYS A 165 -23.45 6.54 7.25
CA LYS A 165 -23.90 5.66 6.16
C LYS A 165 -23.21 4.29 6.13
N GLY A 166 -22.12 4.10 6.88
CA GLY A 166 -21.45 2.81 7.10
C GLY A 166 -20.79 2.18 5.86
N LYS A 167 -20.53 2.96 4.80
CA LYS A 167 -20.21 2.43 3.46
C LYS A 167 -18.77 1.97 3.25
N SER A 168 -17.83 2.34 4.12
CA SER A 168 -16.41 1.93 3.98
C SER A 168 -15.69 2.02 5.31
N THR A 169 -15.28 0.87 5.86
CA THR A 169 -14.42 0.79 7.06
C THR A 169 -13.10 1.53 6.83
N THR A 170 -12.55 1.40 5.63
CA THR A 170 -11.31 2.03 5.16
C THR A 170 -11.37 3.56 5.22
N HIS A 171 -12.39 4.19 4.62
CA HIS A 171 -12.55 5.65 4.71
C HIS A 171 -12.88 6.14 6.12
N ILE A 172 -13.53 5.31 6.94
CA ILE A 172 -13.78 5.67 8.35
C ILE A 172 -12.46 5.66 9.13
N ALA A 173 -11.64 4.61 8.99
CA ALA A 173 -10.31 4.53 9.60
C ALA A 173 -9.42 5.72 9.21
N ALA A 174 -9.38 6.02 7.92
CA ALA A 174 -8.71 7.18 7.34
C ALA A 174 -9.10 8.51 8.00
N CYS A 175 -10.41 8.74 8.16
CA CYS A 175 -10.90 9.96 8.80
C CYS A 175 -10.49 10.02 10.27
N PHE A 176 -10.57 8.91 11.02
CA PHE A 176 -10.10 8.87 12.40
C PHE A 176 -8.60 9.16 12.49
N GLU A 177 -7.79 8.61 11.59
CA GLU A 177 -6.36 8.92 11.52
C GLU A 177 -6.12 10.41 11.23
N GLN A 178 -6.64 10.95 10.13
CA GLN A 178 -6.44 12.35 9.74
C GLN A 178 -6.86 13.33 10.85
N PHE A 179 -8.11 13.23 11.30
CA PHE A 179 -8.64 14.15 12.31
C PHE A 179 -7.97 13.97 13.67
N SER A 180 -7.29 12.84 13.94
CA SER A 180 -6.51 12.71 15.17
C SER A 180 -5.27 13.61 15.23
N TYR A 181 -4.79 14.11 14.08
CA TYR A 181 -3.64 15.02 14.01
C TYR A 181 -4.03 16.48 13.75
N GLU A 182 -5.30 16.77 13.46
CA GLU A 182 -5.80 18.11 13.18
C GLU A 182 -6.45 18.74 14.42
N ALA A 183 -6.43 20.08 14.50
CA ALA A 183 -7.25 20.80 15.46
C ALA A 183 -8.74 20.68 15.06
N ASN A 184 -9.56 20.12 15.94
CA ASN A 184 -10.99 19.91 15.69
C ASN A 184 -11.80 19.97 17.00
N ASP A 185 -13.12 19.93 16.90
CA ASP A 185 -14.00 19.80 18.07
C ASP A 185 -13.90 18.36 18.61
N PHE A 186 -13.26 18.22 19.76
CA PHE A 186 -12.99 16.92 20.35
C PHE A 186 -14.24 16.19 20.86
N GLU A 187 -15.31 16.92 21.24
CA GLU A 187 -16.59 16.29 21.58
C GLU A 187 -17.25 15.69 20.33
N TRP A 188 -17.24 16.44 19.22
CA TRP A 188 -17.70 15.91 17.93
C TRP A 188 -16.92 14.65 17.50
N TYR A 189 -15.60 14.67 17.61
CA TYR A 189 -14.75 13.52 17.28
C TYR A 189 -15.06 12.30 18.18
N SER A 190 -15.23 12.54 19.49
CA SER A 190 -15.57 11.51 20.47
C SER A 190 -16.95 10.88 20.21
N GLN A 191 -17.94 11.69 19.80
CA GLN A 191 -19.27 11.17 19.43
C GLN A 191 -19.22 10.28 18.18
N LEU A 192 -18.41 10.63 17.17
CA LEU A 192 -18.22 9.77 16.00
C LEU A 192 -17.53 8.44 16.37
N ALA A 193 -16.57 8.47 17.30
CA ALA A 193 -15.93 7.28 17.84
C ALA A 193 -16.94 6.36 18.53
N ILE A 194 -17.74 6.87 19.48
CA ILE A 194 -18.78 6.10 20.17
C ILE A 194 -19.75 5.48 19.17
N TYR A 195 -20.24 6.29 18.23
CA TYR A 195 -21.19 5.83 17.22
C TYR A 195 -20.63 4.67 16.40
N THR A 196 -19.36 4.77 15.99
CA THR A 196 -18.69 3.74 15.19
C THR A 196 -18.49 2.45 16.00
N LEU A 197 -18.00 2.56 17.23
CA LEU A 197 -17.76 1.42 18.12
C LEU A 197 -19.04 0.65 18.47
N LYS A 198 -20.18 1.35 18.66
CA LYS A 198 -21.48 0.70 18.93
C LYS A 198 -22.01 -0.09 17.74
N ARG A 199 -21.70 0.32 16.51
CA ARG A 199 -22.29 -0.23 15.29
C ARG A 199 -21.41 -1.26 14.59
N LYS A 200 -20.09 -1.18 14.76
CA LYS A 200 -19.13 -2.07 14.09
C LYS A 200 -18.22 -2.73 15.12
N GLN A 201 -18.38 -4.05 15.25
CA GLN A 201 -17.44 -4.92 15.96
C GLN A 201 -16.22 -5.20 15.07
N ASP A 202 -15.53 -4.13 14.69
CA ASP A 202 -14.39 -4.16 13.76
C ASP A 202 -13.11 -3.81 14.53
N THR A 203 -12.21 -4.78 14.63
CA THR A 203 -10.96 -4.66 15.39
C THR A 203 -10.04 -3.58 14.84
N GLN A 204 -10.00 -3.41 13.52
CA GLN A 204 -9.16 -2.40 12.88
C GLN A 204 -9.68 -1.00 13.21
N LEU A 205 -10.98 -0.77 13.09
CA LEU A 205 -11.58 0.51 13.48
C LEU A 205 -11.39 0.81 14.96
N ALA A 206 -11.54 -0.20 15.83
CA ALA A 206 -11.31 -0.03 17.26
C ALA A 206 -9.87 0.44 17.56
N TRP A 207 -8.90 -0.07 16.80
CA TRP A 207 -7.51 0.39 16.90
C TRP A 207 -7.36 1.86 16.50
N TYR A 208 -7.83 2.26 15.31
CA TYR A 208 -7.71 3.65 14.84
C TYR A 208 -8.41 4.64 15.76
N ILE A 209 -9.60 4.27 16.26
CA ILE A 209 -10.37 5.09 17.19
C ILE A 209 -9.60 5.25 18.52
N GLY A 210 -9.14 4.15 19.12
CA GLY A 210 -8.43 4.21 20.40
C GLY A 210 -7.10 4.96 20.29
N ALA A 211 -6.34 4.72 19.21
CA ALA A 211 -5.09 5.43 18.94
C ALA A 211 -5.32 6.92 18.68
N GLY A 212 -6.34 7.27 17.89
CA GLY A 212 -6.66 8.65 17.55
C GLY A 212 -7.15 9.47 18.76
N LEU A 213 -7.96 8.87 19.64
CA LEU A 213 -8.35 9.52 20.90
C LEU A 213 -7.13 9.79 21.80
N LEU A 214 -6.19 8.85 21.91
CA LEU A 214 -4.95 9.06 22.66
C LEU A 214 -4.09 10.17 22.06
N GLN A 215 -4.03 10.22 20.72
CA GLN A 215 -3.25 11.22 19.99
C GLN A 215 -3.80 12.64 20.21
N GLN A 216 -5.12 12.84 20.15
CA GLN A 216 -5.76 14.11 20.44
C GLN A 216 -5.52 14.56 21.90
N ILE A 217 -5.66 13.65 22.87
CA ILE A 217 -5.34 13.94 24.28
C ILE A 217 -3.88 14.38 24.46
N LYS A 218 -2.96 13.77 23.70
CA LYS A 218 -1.55 14.11 23.73
C LYS A 218 -1.25 15.47 23.09
N LEU A 219 -1.94 15.82 22.00
CA LEU A 219 -1.73 17.07 21.29
C LEU A 219 -2.33 18.27 22.03
N HIS A 220 -3.44 18.07 22.75
CA HIS A 220 -4.18 19.16 23.40
C HIS A 220 -4.31 19.01 24.93
N PRO A 221 -3.21 18.79 25.68
CA PRO A 221 -3.24 18.35 27.09
C PRO A 221 -3.94 19.29 28.08
N HIS A 222 -4.28 20.51 27.68
CA HIS A 222 -4.91 21.54 28.52
C HIS A 222 -6.34 21.90 28.07
N GLU A 223 -6.94 21.16 27.13
CA GLU A 223 -8.33 21.36 26.72
C GLU A 223 -9.31 20.74 27.72
N ARG A 224 -10.52 21.30 27.78
CA ARG A 224 -11.62 20.72 28.56
C ARG A 224 -12.15 19.51 27.81
N TRP A 225 -11.80 18.34 28.32
CA TRP A 225 -12.22 17.07 27.73
C TRP A 225 -13.68 16.73 28.04
N PRO A 226 -14.42 16.15 27.10
CA PRO A 226 -15.75 15.63 27.33
C PRO A 226 -15.67 14.28 28.07
N LEU A 227 -15.51 14.36 29.40
CA LEU A 227 -15.27 13.21 30.25
C LEU A 227 -16.34 12.11 30.10
N THR A 228 -17.61 12.49 29.91
CA THR A 228 -18.71 11.52 29.72
C THR A 228 -18.55 10.72 28.43
N SER A 229 -18.33 11.41 27.30
CA SER A 229 -18.15 10.78 25.99
C SER A 229 -16.88 9.93 25.96
N LEU A 230 -15.79 10.43 26.55
CA LEU A 230 -14.55 9.67 26.67
C LEU A 230 -14.72 8.40 27.50
N GLN A 231 -15.39 8.49 28.65
CA GLN A 231 -15.60 7.32 29.50
C GLN A 231 -16.47 6.26 28.79
N GLU A 232 -17.46 6.69 28.01
CA GLU A 232 -18.25 5.78 27.18
C GLU A 232 -17.41 5.09 26.10
N ALA A 233 -16.60 5.84 25.35
CA ALA A 233 -15.69 5.27 24.35
C ALA A 233 -14.69 4.28 24.95
N ILE A 234 -14.16 4.58 26.14
CA ILE A 234 -13.26 3.69 26.89
C ILE A 234 -13.95 2.38 27.24
N ASN A 235 -15.18 2.46 27.79
CA ASN A 235 -15.94 1.26 28.17
C ASN A 235 -16.20 0.39 26.94
N LEU A 236 -16.55 1.00 25.81
CA LEU A 236 -16.73 0.31 24.55
C LEU A 236 -15.44 -0.40 24.11
N LEU A 237 -14.29 0.30 24.05
CA LEU A 237 -13.00 -0.29 23.68
C LEU A 237 -12.57 -1.44 24.61
N GLN A 238 -12.83 -1.34 25.91
CA GLN A 238 -12.49 -2.39 26.87
C GLN A 238 -13.39 -3.62 26.76
N ALA A 239 -14.59 -3.48 26.18
CA ALA A 239 -15.51 -4.57 25.93
C ALA A 239 -15.19 -5.37 24.65
N PHE A 240 -14.26 -4.91 23.79
CA PHE A 240 -13.85 -5.66 22.59
C PHE A 240 -13.12 -6.95 22.96
N HIS A 241 -13.32 -8.01 22.16
CA HIS A 241 -12.55 -9.26 22.33
C HIS A 241 -11.07 -9.07 22.00
N ASP A 242 -10.75 -8.19 21.06
CA ASP A 242 -9.39 -7.91 20.63
C ASP A 242 -8.51 -7.36 21.78
N PRO A 243 -7.32 -7.95 22.04
CA PRO A 243 -6.44 -7.51 23.11
C PRO A 243 -5.84 -6.11 22.89
N TYR A 244 -5.66 -5.66 21.64
CA TYR A 244 -5.08 -4.36 21.34
C TYR A 244 -6.07 -3.22 21.59
N ALA A 245 -7.32 -3.35 21.15
CA ALA A 245 -8.41 -2.42 21.46
C ALA A 245 -8.61 -2.28 22.98
N ARG A 246 -8.62 -3.39 23.72
CA ARG A 246 -8.69 -3.38 25.19
C ARG A 246 -7.51 -2.65 25.83
N LYS A 247 -6.29 -2.84 25.29
CA LYS A 247 -5.09 -2.15 25.77
C LYS A 247 -5.21 -0.64 25.57
N LEU A 248 -5.71 -0.18 24.43
CA LEU A 248 -5.94 1.24 24.16
C LEU A 248 -6.98 1.84 25.12
N GLY A 249 -8.08 1.13 25.37
CA GLY A 249 -9.08 1.53 26.37
C GLY A 249 -8.49 1.67 27.78
N LYS A 250 -7.60 0.76 28.19
CA LYS A 250 -6.89 0.88 29.49
C LYS A 250 -5.92 2.08 29.53
N GLN A 251 -5.22 2.35 28.42
CA GLN A 251 -4.32 3.50 28.33
C GLN A 251 -5.07 4.83 28.43
N LEU A 252 -6.23 4.93 27.77
CA LEU A 252 -7.12 6.09 27.87
C LEU A 252 -7.64 6.28 29.30
N GLN A 253 -8.09 5.20 29.96
CA GLN A 253 -8.52 5.27 31.36
C GLN A 253 -7.42 5.80 32.27
N ALA A 254 -6.19 5.29 32.12
CA ALA A 254 -5.06 5.73 32.92
C ALA A 254 -4.72 7.22 32.70
N LYS A 255 -4.99 7.76 31.50
CA LYS A 255 -4.81 9.18 31.19
C LYS A 255 -5.88 10.05 31.86
N LEU A 256 -7.14 9.63 31.86
CA LEU A 256 -8.23 10.35 32.53
C LEU A 256 -8.07 10.44 34.05
N MET A 257 -7.48 9.41 34.66
CA MET A 257 -7.28 9.35 36.12
C MET A 257 -6.10 10.19 36.63
N LYS A 258 -5.39 10.91 35.75
CA LYS A 258 -4.31 11.80 36.17
C LYS A 258 -4.88 13.07 36.84
N PRO A 259 -4.31 13.54 37.96
CA PRO A 259 -4.79 14.71 38.69
C PRO A 259 -4.91 15.97 37.82
N GLU A 260 -4.00 16.14 36.87
CA GLU A 260 -3.95 17.26 35.92
C GLU A 260 -5.17 17.32 34.97
N MET A 261 -5.91 16.21 34.83
CA MET A 261 -7.07 16.09 33.94
C MET A 261 -8.42 16.17 34.68
N LEU A 262 -8.39 16.16 36.02
CA LEU A 262 -9.58 16.15 36.88
C LEU A 262 -9.90 17.52 37.48
N VAL A 263 -9.14 18.55 37.12
CA VAL A 263 -9.28 19.90 37.66
C VAL A 263 -9.57 20.87 36.52
N PHE A 264 -10.82 20.93 36.05
CA PHE A 264 -11.48 22.11 35.45
C PHE A 264 -12.99 21.94 35.39
#